data_AF-A0A0C1K0J8-F1
#
_entry.id   AF-A0A0C1K0J8-F1
#
_cell.length_a   1.000
_cell.length_b   1.000
_cell.length_c   1.000
_cell.angle_alpha   90.00
_cell.angle_beta   90.00
_cell.angle_gamma   90.00
#
_symmetry.space_group_name_H-M   'P 1'
#
loop_
_entity.id
_entity.type
_entity.pdbx_description
1 polymer ?
#
loop_
_entity_poly.entity_id
_entity_poly.type
_entity_poly.pdbx_seq_one_letter_code
_entity_poly.pdbx_strand_id
1 'polypeptide(L)'
;MRLARQDWRCFIESGSLIRLNKDNYLIGWGTRTWLENIYDSPSPFFYFPDFFLSSPCPWFQHKFTAIVSQHELLAAMHTYPATPLPLSWKNPYLAHFENTCKELHTHFYNKKLKKLCPIYLKKV
;
A
#
# COMPACT_ATOMS: atom_id res chain seq x y z
N MET A 1 1.54 26.38 6.26
CA MET A 1 1.84 24.99 5.82
C MET A 1 3.35 24.84 5.78
N ARG A 2 3.90 23.83 6.48
CA ARG A 2 5.35 23.57 6.47
C ARG A 2 5.90 23.07 5.14
N LEU A 3 5.06 22.48 4.30
CA LEU A 3 5.47 21.88 3.02
C LEU A 3 4.95 22.69 1.84
N ALA A 4 5.73 22.74 0.76
CA ALA A 4 5.33 23.42 -0.46
C ALA A 4 4.21 22.64 -1.18
N ARG A 5 3.44 23.32 -2.04
CA ARG A 5 2.38 22.68 -2.82
C ARG A 5 2.90 21.49 -3.64
N GLN A 6 4.11 21.59 -4.17
CA GLN A 6 4.73 20.52 -4.95
C GLN A 6 5.02 19.27 -4.11
N ASP A 7 5.44 19.43 -2.85
CA ASP A 7 5.70 18.30 -1.96
C ASP A 7 4.42 17.51 -1.68
N TRP A 8 3.31 18.22 -1.44
CA TRP A 8 2.01 17.60 -1.28
C TRP A 8 1.54 16.84 -2.52
N ARG A 9 1.81 17.37 -3.73
CA ARG A 9 1.50 16.65 -4.97
C ARG A 9 2.29 15.35 -5.06
N CYS A 10 3.60 15.40 -4.83
CA CYS A 10 4.45 14.21 -4.84
C CYS A 10 4.02 13.17 -3.80
N PHE A 11 3.61 13.62 -2.60
CA PHE A 11 3.07 12.76 -1.56
C PHE A 11 1.75 12.10 -1.99
N ILE A 12 0.81 12.84 -2.57
CA ILE A 12 -0.50 12.29 -2.97
C ILE A 12 -0.35 11.24 -4.08
N GLU A 13 0.60 11.41 -5.00
CA GLU A 13 0.81 10.49 -6.12
C GLU A 13 1.42 9.15 -5.69
N SER A 14 2.35 9.13 -4.73
CA SER A 14 3.13 7.92 -4.41
C SER A 14 3.69 7.84 -2.98
N GLY A 15 3.16 8.64 -2.06
CA GLY A 15 3.66 8.75 -0.70
C GLY A 15 3.33 7.57 0.21
N SER A 16 3.86 7.61 1.42
CA SER A 16 3.50 6.70 2.50
C SER A 16 3.14 7.50 3.75
N LEU A 17 2.17 6.99 4.51
CA LEU A 17 1.59 7.65 5.66
C LEU A 17 1.62 6.70 6.86
N ILE A 18 2.15 7.15 7.98
CA ILE A 18 2.08 6.46 9.27
C ILE A 18 1.48 7.44 10.28
N ARG A 19 0.50 6.98 11.06
CA ARG A 19 -0.01 7.75 12.20
C ARG A 19 0.94 7.58 13.37
N LEU A 20 1.48 8.69 13.89
CA LEU A 20 2.38 8.67 15.05
C LEU A 20 1.60 8.77 16.37
N ASN A 21 0.59 9.64 16.40
CA ASN A 21 -0.29 9.83 17.54
C ASN A 21 -1.66 10.36 17.09
N LYS A 22 -2.48 10.84 18.03
CA LYS A 22 -3.83 11.30 17.73
C LYS A 22 -3.86 12.38 16.65
N ASP A 23 -2.91 13.32 16.69
CA ASP A 23 -2.95 14.57 15.93
C ASP A 23 -1.87 14.67 14.85
N ASN A 24 -0.86 13.78 14.89
CA ASN A 24 0.30 13.86 14.02
C ASN A 24 0.53 12.60 13.19
N TYR A 25 1.01 12.83 11.98
CA TYR A 25 1.33 11.82 10.99
C TYR A 25 2.75 12.01 10.48
N LEU A 26 3.46 10.91 10.28
CA LEU A 26 4.67 10.87 9.48
C LEU A 26 4.26 10.61 8.03
N ILE A 27 4.67 11.50 7.14
CA ILE A 27 4.55 11.29 5.70
C ILE A 27 5.93 11.13 5.06
N GLY A 28 6.01 10.34 4.00
CA GLY A 28 7.17 10.21 3.15
C GLY A 28 6.81 10.35 1.67
N TRP A 29 7.67 10.99 0.88
CA TRP A 29 7.52 11.15 -0.56
C TRP A 29 8.84 11.19 -1.31
N GLY A 30 8.76 11.06 -2.64
CA GLY A 30 9.92 10.98 -3.52
C GLY A 30 10.38 9.55 -3.75
N THR A 31 11.65 9.39 -4.15
CA THR A 31 12.23 8.08 -4.44
C THR A 31 12.28 7.22 -3.20
N ARG A 32 11.98 5.92 -3.37
CA ARG A 32 12.07 4.91 -2.32
C ARG A 32 13.40 4.18 -2.41
N THR A 33 14.12 4.09 -1.29
CA THR A 33 15.33 3.27 -1.16
C THR A 33 15.03 2.14 -0.21
N TRP A 34 15.12 0.90 -0.70
CA TRP A 34 14.95 -0.30 0.12
C TRP A 34 16.20 -0.54 0.95
N LEU A 35 16.01 -0.94 2.21
CA LEU A 35 17.06 -1.12 3.20
C LEU A 35 17.22 -2.60 3.54
N GLU A 36 18.46 -3.08 3.46
CA GLU A 36 18.85 -4.40 3.97
C GLU A 36 18.91 -4.42 5.50
N ASN A 37 19.26 -3.29 6.11
CA ASN A 37 19.39 -3.12 7.54
C ASN A 37 18.86 -1.74 7.97
N ILE A 38 18.16 -1.70 9.10
CA ILE A 38 17.54 -0.50 9.68
C ILE A 38 18.27 0.05 10.92
N TYR A 39 19.22 -0.69 11.50
CA TYR A 39 19.81 -0.37 12.80
C TYR A 39 20.58 0.97 12.82
N ASP A 40 21.18 1.37 11.70
CA ASP A 40 21.99 2.59 11.60
C ASP A 40 21.33 3.70 10.76
N SER A 41 20.03 3.58 10.50
CA SER A 41 19.34 4.51 9.62
C SER A 41 19.11 5.88 10.30
N PRO A 42 19.65 6.99 9.76
CA PRO A 42 19.46 8.33 10.33
C PRO A 42 18.07 8.91 10.04
N SER A 43 17.26 8.25 9.21
CA SER A 43 15.95 8.71 8.78
C SER A 43 14.86 7.68 9.09
N PRO A 44 13.59 8.11 9.24
CA PRO A 44 12.48 7.17 9.42
C PRO A 44 12.40 6.17 8.26
N PHE A 45 12.00 4.95 8.58
CA PHE A 45 11.75 3.89 7.60
C PHE A 45 10.31 3.40 7.72
N PHE A 46 9.81 2.88 6.60
CA PHE A 46 8.47 2.33 6.45
C PHE A 46 8.60 0.81 6.24
N TYR A 47 7.67 0.08 6.83
CA TYR A 47 7.58 -1.37 6.67
C TYR A 47 6.51 -1.70 5.63
N PHE A 48 6.91 -2.37 4.56
CA PHE A 48 5.96 -2.96 3.62
C PHE A 48 6.01 -4.49 3.76
N PRO A 49 5.08 -5.09 4.52
CA PRO A 49 4.95 -6.53 4.56
C PRO A 49 4.33 -6.98 3.25
N ASP A 50 5.16 -7.16 2.23
CA ASP A 50 4.72 -7.97 1.12
C ASP A 50 5.08 -9.43 1.44
N PHE A 51 4.01 -10.17 1.77
CA PHE A 51 4.03 -11.60 2.11
C PHE A 51 4.55 -12.48 0.96
N PHE A 52 4.79 -11.92 -0.22
CA PHE A 52 5.22 -12.62 -1.42
C PHE A 52 6.53 -12.08 -2.02
N LEU A 53 7.28 -11.23 -1.30
CA LEU A 53 8.52 -10.69 -1.82
C LEU A 53 9.55 -11.80 -2.06
N SER A 54 10.12 -11.79 -3.26
CA SER A 54 11.39 -12.41 -3.58
C SER A 54 12.58 -11.73 -2.88
N SER A 55 12.37 -10.54 -2.30
CA SER A 55 13.37 -9.74 -1.60
C SER A 55 13.20 -9.85 -0.07
N PRO A 56 14.27 -10.17 0.68
CA PRO A 56 14.23 -10.30 2.14
C PRO A 56 14.16 -8.96 2.89
N CYS A 57 14.06 -7.84 2.17
CA CYS A 57 14.21 -6.49 2.71
C CYS A 57 12.88 -5.71 2.67
N PRO A 58 12.02 -5.82 3.70
CA PRO A 58 10.69 -5.20 3.70
C PRO A 58 10.71 -3.72 4.11
N TRP A 59 11.89 -3.19 4.43
CA TRP A 59 12.08 -1.84 4.92
C TRP A 59 12.47 -0.92 3.79
N PHE A 60 11.91 0.28 3.76
CA PHE A 60 12.30 1.31 2.80
C PHE A 60 12.21 2.71 3.40
N GLN A 61 12.90 3.64 2.77
CA GLN A 61 12.87 5.06 3.12
C GLN A 61 12.43 5.89 1.95
N HIS A 62 11.80 7.02 2.24
CA HIS A 62 11.55 8.06 1.26
C HIS A 62 12.69 9.07 1.28
N LYS A 63 12.99 9.65 0.11
CA LYS A 63 13.93 10.77 -0.02
C LYS A 63 13.58 11.94 0.91
N PHE A 64 12.29 12.18 1.10
CA PHE A 64 11.79 13.25 1.96
C PHE A 64 10.77 12.69 2.95
N THR A 65 10.83 13.19 4.18
CA THR A 65 9.86 12.86 5.22
C THR A 65 9.50 14.11 6.02
N ALA A 66 8.28 14.17 6.53
CA ALA A 66 7.85 15.24 7.43
C ALA A 66 6.83 14.74 8.42
N ILE A 67 6.83 15.35 9.61
CA ILE A 67 5.74 15.21 10.57
C ILE A 67 4.76 16.35 10.31
N VAL A 68 3.51 15.99 10.04
CA VAL A 68 2.42 16.91 9.70
C VAL A 68 1.25 16.68 10.65
N SER A 69 0.52 17.76 10.95
CA SER A 69 -0.72 17.66 11.72
C SER A 69 -1.87 17.11 10.86
N GLN A 70 -2.90 16.56 11.52
CA GLN A 70 -4.15 16.17 10.86
C GLN A 70 -4.75 17.33 10.04
N HIS A 71 -4.69 18.55 10.58
CA HIS A 71 -5.23 19.74 9.91
C HIS A 71 -4.48 20.07 8.63
N GLU A 72 -3.14 20.04 8.64
CA GLU A 72 -2.31 20.26 7.45
C GLU A 72 -2.54 19.19 6.38
N LEU A 73 -2.65 17.92 6.80
CA LEU A 73 -2.90 16.81 5.90
C LEU A 73 -4.26 16.95 5.20
N LEU A 74 -5.33 17.22 5.96
CA LEU A 74 -6.67 17.42 5.40
C LEU A 74 -6.72 18.63 4.46
N ALA A 75 -6.12 19.75 4.85
CA ALA A 75 -6.06 20.93 3.99
C ALA A 75 -5.35 20.65 2.66
N ALA A 76 -4.25 19.88 2.68
CA ALA A 76 -3.56 19.46 1.48
C ALA A 76 -4.41 18.53 0.59
N MET A 77 -5.14 17.59 1.20
CA MET A 77 -6.04 16.68 0.47
C MET A 77 -7.20 17.42 -0.19
N HIS A 78 -7.80 18.40 0.48
CA HIS A 78 -8.94 19.17 -0.05
C HIS A 78 -8.54 20.16 -1.15
N THR A 79 -7.29 20.59 -1.18
CA THR A 79 -6.77 21.49 -2.23
C THR A 79 -6.31 20.74 -3.48
N TYR A 80 -6.32 19.41 -3.47
CA TYR A 80 -6.03 18.60 -4.65
C TYR A 80 -7.31 18.39 -5.47
N PRO A 81 -7.45 19.03 -6.65
CA PRO A 81 -8.59 18.80 -7.53
C PRO A 81 -8.38 17.44 -8.20
N ALA A 82 -8.76 16.37 -7.54
CA ALA A 82 -8.96 15.12 -8.23
C ALA A 82 -10.26 15.26 -9.01
N THR A 83 -10.18 15.54 -10.31
CA THR A 83 -11.16 14.91 -11.21
C THR A 83 -11.04 13.43 -10.87
N PRO A 84 -12.08 12.78 -10.31
CA PRO A 84 -11.96 11.39 -9.93
C PRO A 84 -11.54 10.64 -11.19
N LEU A 85 -10.29 10.16 -11.23
CA LEU A 85 -9.85 9.27 -12.27
C LEU A 85 -10.87 8.14 -12.24
N PRO A 86 -11.47 7.75 -13.38
CA PRO A 86 -12.33 6.59 -13.42
C PRO A 86 -11.49 5.40 -12.99
N LEU A 87 -11.54 5.07 -11.69
CA LEU A 87 -10.91 3.92 -11.09
C LEU A 87 -11.65 2.71 -11.63
N SER A 88 -11.24 2.26 -12.81
CA SER A 88 -11.72 1.04 -13.39
C SER A 88 -11.02 -0.11 -12.67
N TRP A 89 -11.58 -0.51 -11.53
CA TRP A 89 -11.21 -1.73 -10.84
C TRP A 89 -11.58 -2.93 -11.70
N LYS A 90 -10.75 -3.23 -12.70
CA LYS A 90 -10.83 -4.47 -13.46
C LYS A 90 -9.97 -5.49 -12.74
N ASN A 91 -10.59 -6.58 -12.31
CA ASN A 91 -9.87 -7.75 -11.83
C ASN A 91 -9.52 -8.63 -13.05
N PRO A 92 -8.28 -8.59 -13.57
CA PRO A 92 -7.91 -9.38 -14.75
C PRO A 92 -7.97 -10.89 -14.49
N TYR A 93 -8.06 -11.32 -13.22
CA TYR A 93 -8.08 -12.71 -12.80
C TYR A 93 -9.46 -13.18 -12.33
N LEU A 94 -10.52 -12.39 -12.51
CA LEU A 94 -11.87 -12.75 -12.07
C LEU A 94 -12.30 -14.11 -12.63
N ALA A 95 -12.12 -14.32 -13.94
CA ALA A 95 -12.44 -15.60 -14.59
C ALA A 95 -11.63 -16.78 -14.03
N HIS A 96 -10.36 -16.55 -13.70
CA HIS A 96 -9.50 -17.58 -13.12
C HIS A 96 -9.94 -17.95 -11.69
N PHE A 97 -10.30 -16.94 -10.89
CA PHE A 97 -10.86 -17.14 -9.56
C PHE A 97 -12.19 -17.89 -9.60
N GLU A 98 -13.11 -17.50 -10.49
CA GLU A 98 -14.40 -18.18 -10.64
C GLU A 98 -14.24 -19.64 -11.06
N ASN A 99 -13.33 -19.93 -12.00
CA ASN A 99 -13.04 -21.30 -12.40
C ASN A 99 -12.43 -22.12 -11.26
N THR A 100 -11.47 -21.55 -10.52
CA THR A 100 -10.86 -22.19 -9.35
C THR A 100 -11.92 -22.50 -8.28
N CYS A 101 -12.84 -21.57 -8.03
CA CYS A 101 -13.96 -21.78 -7.11
C CYS A 101 -14.88 -22.92 -7.56
N LYS A 102 -15.22 -23.00 -8.86
CA LYS A 102 -16.03 -24.09 -9.42
C LYS A 102 -15.35 -25.45 -9.27
N GLU A 103 -14.07 -25.55 -9.62
CA GLU A 103 -13.29 -26.78 -9.49
C GLU A 103 -13.20 -27.26 -8.03
N LEU A 104 -12.88 -26.34 -7.11
CA LEU A 104 -12.84 -26.67 -5.68
C LEU A 104 -14.20 -27.16 -5.17
N HIS A 105 -15.31 -26.54 -5.61
CA HIS A 105 -16.66 -27.00 -5.30
C HIS A 105 -16.91 -28.43 -5.80
N THR A 106 -16.55 -28.73 -7.04
CA THR A 106 -16.65 -30.08 -7.61
C THR A 106 -15.82 -31.09 -6.81
N HIS A 107 -14.60 -30.75 -6.43
CA HIS A 107 -13.74 -31.62 -5.63
C HIS A 107 -14.27 -31.86 -4.21
N PHE A 108 -14.86 -30.85 -3.59
CA PHE A 108 -15.50 -30.98 -2.27
C PHE A 108 -16.77 -31.84 -2.32
N TYR A 109 -17.67 -31.60 -3.29
CA TYR A 109 -18.88 -32.41 -3.47
C TYR A 109 -18.55 -33.88 -3.77
N ASN A 110 -17.51 -34.13 -4.56
CA ASN A 110 -17.02 -35.48 -4.86
C ASN A 110 -16.18 -36.09 -3.72
N LYS A 111 -16.18 -35.49 -2.52
CA LYS A 111 -15.44 -35.93 -1.32
C LYS A 111 -13.93 -36.08 -1.52
N LYS A 112 -13.36 -35.47 -2.56
CA LYS A 112 -11.92 -35.40 -2.80
C LYS A 112 -11.24 -34.38 -1.88
N LEU A 113 -12.00 -33.45 -1.30
CA LEU A 113 -11.54 -32.45 -0.32
C LEU A 113 -12.44 -32.48 0.92
N LYS A 114 -11.84 -32.33 2.12
CA LYS A 114 -12.55 -32.29 3.41
C LYS A 114 -12.97 -30.88 3.85
N LYS A 115 -12.38 -29.83 3.29
CA LYS A 115 -12.67 -28.42 3.59
C LYS A 115 -12.31 -27.54 2.39
N LEU A 116 -13.03 -26.44 2.24
CA LEU A 116 -12.90 -25.49 1.13
C LEU A 116 -12.53 -24.11 1.70
N CYS A 117 -11.47 -23.51 1.19
CA CYS A 117 -11.12 -22.11 1.45
C CYS A 117 -10.45 -21.54 0.19
N PRO A 118 -11.21 -20.91 -0.71
CA PRO A 118 -10.64 -20.28 -1.90
C PRO A 118 -9.84 -19.05 -1.47
N ILE A 119 -8.53 -19.08 -1.70
CA ILE A 119 -7.62 -17.96 -1.41
C ILE A 119 -7.47 -17.13 -2.68
N TYR A 120 -7.86 -15.86 -2.61
CA TYR A 120 -7.59 -14.90 -3.67
C TYR A 120 -6.17 -14.35 -3.51
N LEU A 121 -5.27 -14.67 -4.45
CA LEU A 121 -3.89 -14.19 -4.46
C LEU A 121 -3.67 -13.35 -5.72
N LYS A 122 -3.45 -12.04 -5.52
CA LYS A 122 -3.01 -11.15 -6.59
C LYS A 122 -1.47 -11.19 -6.62
N LYS A 123 -0.89 -11.71 -7.71
CA LYS A 123 0.52 -11.44 -8.02
C LYS A 123 0.65 -9.95 -8.33
N VAL A 124 1.45 -9.24 -7.54
CA VAL A 124 1.83 -7.84 -7.76
C VAL A 124 2.92 -7.79 -8.82
#